data_AF-A0A1R1FBW9-F1
#
_entry.id   AF-A0A1R1FBW9-F1
#
_cell.length_a   1.000
_cell.length_b   1.000
_cell.length_c   1.000
_cell.angle_alpha   90.00
_cell.angle_beta   90.00
_cell.angle_gamma   90.00
#
_symmetry.space_group_name_H-M   'P 1'
#
loop_
_entity.id
_entity.type
_entity.pdbx_description
1 polymer ?
#
loop_
_entity_poly.entity_id
_entity_poly.type
_entity_poly.pdbx_seq_one_letter_code
_entity_poly.pdbx_strand_id
1 'polypeptide(L)' 'MIKVHLSRIMGEKRINIADLSRLTGLHRNGIAKLYNEETDGVKFDTLNRICEALDCDIQDIIEFIKDEK' A
#
# COMPACT_ATOMS: atom_id res chain seq x y z
N MET A 1 15.02 -7.17 4.02
CA MET A 1 13.67 -7.42 3.44
C MET A 1 12.93 -6.12 3.06
N ILE A 2 12.04 -6.17 2.06
CA ILE A 2 11.09 -5.07 1.78
C ILE A 2 9.85 -5.24 2.65
N LYS A 3 9.37 -4.16 3.28
CA LYS A 3 8.11 -4.11 4.02
C LYS A 3 7.11 -3.15 3.39
N VAL A 4 5.82 -3.47 3.58
CA VAL A 4 4.70 -2.66 3.07
C VAL A 4 3.86 -2.16 4.26
N HIS A 5 3.72 -0.85 4.38
CA HIS A 5 3.03 -0.17 5.49
C HIS A 5 1.64 0.34 5.13
N LEU A 6 1.03 -0.21 4.07
CA LEU A 6 -0.28 0.24 3.60
C LEU A 6 -1.34 0.17 4.71
N SER A 7 -1.31 -0.85 5.56
CA SER A 7 -2.23 -1.00 6.69
C SER A 7 -2.14 0.13 7.71
N ARG A 8 -0.92 0.60 8.01
CA ARG A 8 -0.67 1.72 8.90
C ARG A 8 -1.24 3.02 8.33
N ILE A 9 -0.90 3.37 7.10
CA ILE A 9 -1.37 4.62 6.47
C ILE A 9 -2.90 4.62 6.37
N MET A 10 -3.49 3.49 5.97
CA MET A 10 -4.93 3.36 5.88
C MET A 10 -5.61 3.55 7.24
N GLY A 11 -5.00 3.02 8.31
CA GLY A 11 -5.45 3.23 9.69
C GLY A 11 -5.36 4.69 10.13
N GLU A 12 -4.24 5.35 9.86
CA GLU A 12 -4.01 6.76 10.18
C GLU A 12 -5.02 7.68 9.47
N LYS A 13 -5.35 7.39 8.20
CA LYS A 13 -6.32 8.14 7.39
C LYS A 13 -7.77 7.66 7.57
N ARG A 14 -8.02 6.67 8.42
CA ARG A 14 -9.35 6.06 8.69
C ARG A 14 -10.08 5.62 7.41
N ILE A 15 -9.34 5.07 6.46
CA ILE A 15 -9.86 4.60 5.18
C ILE A 15 -9.84 3.08 5.12
N ASN A 16 -10.93 2.44 4.66
CA ASN A 16 -10.97 0.99 4.50
C ASN A 16 -10.65 0.55 3.06
N ILE A 17 -10.49 -0.75 2.83
CA ILE A 17 -10.16 -1.32 1.51
C ILE A 17 -11.20 -0.97 0.43
N ALA A 18 -12.48 -0.90 0.80
CA ALA A 18 -13.54 -0.56 -0.15
C ALA A 18 -13.47 0.91 -0.58
N ASP A 19 -13.18 1.82 0.35
CA ASP A 19 -12.93 3.23 0.06
C ASP A 19 -11.71 3.40 -0.84
N LEU A 20 -10.58 2.79 -0.48
CA LEU A 20 -9.36 2.89 -1.27
C LEU A 20 -9.54 2.30 -2.68
N SER A 21 -10.30 1.21 -2.81
CA SER A 21 -10.67 0.63 -4.11
C SER A 21 -11.48 1.60 -4.97
N ARG A 22 -12.41 2.36 -4.37
CA ARG A 22 -13.17 3.40 -5.08
C ARG A 22 -12.30 4.58 -5.50
N LEU A 23 -11.44 5.08 -4.60
CA LEU A 23 -10.57 6.22 -4.88
C LEU A 23 -9.54 5.91 -5.96
N THR A 24 -8.90 4.74 -5.84
CA THR A 24 -7.82 4.36 -6.76
C THR A 24 -8.36 3.75 -8.04
N GLY A 25 -9.54 3.10 -8.01
CA GLY A 25 -10.05 2.21 -9.06
C GLY A 25 -9.36 0.84 -9.12
N LEU A 26 -8.58 0.47 -8.09
CA LEU A 26 -7.90 -0.82 -8.01
C LEU A 26 -8.85 -1.90 -7.47
N HIS A 27 -8.60 -3.15 -7.85
CA HIS A 27 -9.40 -4.28 -7.36
C HIS A 27 -9.15 -4.51 -5.86
N ARG A 28 -10.23 -4.73 -5.09
CA ARG A 28 -10.15 -4.94 -3.63
C ARG A 28 -9.17 -6.03 -3.22
N ASN A 29 -9.13 -7.14 -3.97
CA ASN A 29 -8.19 -8.24 -3.68
C ASN A 29 -6.72 -7.82 -3.81
N GLY A 30 -6.39 -6.93 -4.77
CA GLY A 30 -5.03 -6.42 -4.93
C GLY A 30 -4.62 -5.54 -3.76
N ILE A 31 -5.52 -4.65 -3.34
CA ILE A 31 -5.31 -3.82 -2.14
C ILE A 31 -5.18 -4.69 -0.89
N ALA A 32 -6.02 -5.72 -0.73
CA ALA A 32 -5.97 -6.61 0.43
C ALA A 32 -4.64 -7.36 0.53
N LYS A 33 -4.10 -7.87 -0.58
CA LYS A 33 -2.78 -8.51 -0.60
C LYS A 33 -1.66 -7.55 -0.22
N LEU A 34 -1.70 -6.32 -0.73
CA LEU A 34 -0.74 -5.27 -0.35
C LEU A 34 -0.87 -4.91 1.14
N TYR A 35 -2.09 -4.80 1.63
CA TYR A 35 -2.40 -4.48 3.03
C TYR A 35 -1.89 -5.57 3.99
N ASN A 36 -2.01 -6.84 3.61
CA ASN A 36 -1.58 -7.99 4.41
C ASN A 36 -0.11 -8.39 4.20
N GLU A 37 0.67 -7.65 3.39
CA GLU A 37 2.03 -8.02 3.00
C GLU A 37 2.13 -9.41 2.27
N GLU A 38 1.06 -9.86 1.61
CA GLU A 38 0.94 -11.17 0.94
C GLU A 38 1.28 -11.11 -0.56
N THR A 39 2.04 -10.11 -1.00
CA THR A 39 2.36 -9.90 -2.41
C THR A 39 3.84 -10.11 -2.69
N ASP A 40 4.15 -10.84 -3.76
CA ASP A 40 5.54 -11.04 -4.24
C ASP A 40 6.09 -9.81 -4.99
N GLY A 41 5.23 -8.84 -5.28
CA GLY A 41 5.59 -7.61 -5.96
C GLY A 41 4.39 -6.70 -6.20
N VAL A 42 4.66 -5.51 -6.71
CA VAL A 42 3.65 -4.49 -6.98
C VAL A 42 4.01 -3.73 -8.26
N LYS A 43 3.00 -3.38 -9.07
CA LYS A 43 3.20 -2.56 -10.27
C LYS A 43 3.37 -1.09 -9.87
N PHE A 44 4.23 -0.35 -10.56
CA PHE A 44 4.38 1.09 -10.30
C PHE A 44 3.09 1.89 -10.48
N ASP A 45 2.23 1.53 -11.45
CA ASP A 45 0.89 2.13 -11.58
C ASP A 45 0.04 1.98 -10.32
N THR A 46 0.14 0.81 -9.66
CA THR A 46 -0.57 0.57 -8.40
C THR A 46 -0.05 1.45 -7.28
N LEU A 47 1.27 1.64 -7.20
CA LEU A 47 1.89 2.55 -6.22
C LEU A 47 1.51 4.00 -6.48
N ASN A 48 1.61 4.47 -7.72
CA ASN A 48 1.21 5.84 -8.09
C ASN A 48 -0.23 6.13 -7.67
N ARG A 49 -1.16 5.25 -8.03
CA ARG A 49 -2.59 5.43 -7.70
C ARG A 49 -2.83 5.44 -6.20
N ILE A 50 -2.14 4.60 -5.43
CA ILE A 50 -2.28 4.58 -3.97
C ILE A 50 -1.67 5.85 -3.36
N CYS A 51 -0.47 6.26 -3.79
CA CYS A 51 0.19 7.48 -3.32
C CYS A 51 -0.69 8.72 -3.59
N GLU A 52 -1.25 8.84 -4.80
CA GLU A 52 -2.18 9.92 -5.16
C GLU A 52 -3.47 9.87 -4.34
N ALA A 53 -4.10 8.69 -4.21
CA ALA A 53 -5.36 8.56 -3.50
C ALA A 53 -5.23 8.77 -1.99
N LEU A 54 -4.08 8.44 -1.42
CA LEU A 54 -3.80 8.62 -0.01
C LEU A 54 -3.09 9.93 0.29
N ASP A 55 -2.60 10.68 -0.70
CA ASP A 55 -1.76 11.87 -0.49
C ASP A 55 -0.59 11.53 0.45
N CYS A 56 0.30 10.64 -0.03
CA CYS A 56 1.48 10.15 0.69
C CYS A 56 2.63 9.83 -0.27
N ASP A 57 3.84 9.77 0.27
CA ASP A 57 5.04 9.42 -0.48
C ASP A 57 5.22 7.90 -0.58
N ILE A 58 5.96 7.44 -1.60
CA ILE A 58 6.27 6.02 -1.77
C ILE A 58 7.00 5.42 -0.55
N GLN A 59 7.78 6.25 0.15
CA GLN A 59 8.54 5.87 1.35
C GLN A 59 7.62 5.60 2.55
N ASP A 60 6.42 6.19 2.57
CA ASP A 60 5.42 5.87 3.58
C ASP A 60 4.89 4.46 3.37
N ILE A 61 4.77 4.02 2.11
CA ILE A 61 4.18 2.72 1.75
C ILE A 61 5.23 1.60 1.78
N ILE A 62 6.41 1.84 1.24
CA ILE A 62 7.46 0.82 1.04
C ILE A 62 8.71 1.19 1.82
N GLU A 63 9.15 0.28 2.68
CA GLU A 63 10.38 0.41 3.44
C GLU A 63 11.36 -0.71 3.09
N PHE A 64 12.64 -0.35 2.91
CA PHE A 64 13.72 -1.32 2.89
C PHE A 64 14.27 -1.51 4.30
N ILE A 65 14.10 -2.72 4.83
CA ILE A 65 14.70 -3.15 6.09
C ILE A 65 15.98 -3.91 5.74
N LYS A 66 17.11 -3.42 6.25
CA LYS A 66 18.38 -4.14 6.13
C LYS A 66 18.31 -5.40 7.00
N ASP A 67 18.66 -6.54 6.43
CA ASP A 67 18.82 -7.75 7.25
C ASP A 67 20.10 -7.57 8.08
N GLU A 68 19.95 -7.49 9.40
CA GLU A 68 21.09 -7.52 10.31
C GLU A 68 21.68 -8.93 10.28
N LYS A 69 22.96 -9.02 9.92
CA LYS A 69 23.75 -10.25 10.02
C LYS A 69 24.25 -10.44 11.44
#